data_AF-A0A8E2JZB1-F1
#
_entry.id   AF-A0A8E2JZB1-F1
#
_cell.length_a   1.000
_cell.length_b   1.000
_cell.length_c   1.000
_cell.angle_alpha   90.00
_cell.angle_beta   90.00
_cell.angle_gamma   90.00
#
_symmetry.space_group_name_H-M   'P 1'
#
loop_
_entity.id
_entity.type
_entity.pdbx_description
1 polymer ?
#
loop_
_entity_poly.entity_id
_entity_poly.type
_entity_poly.pdbx_seq_one_letter_code
_entity_poly.pdbx_strand_id
1 'polypeptide(L)'
;MYTQSCGAALFSALMLLLSCTLVSATDTGTNFLNLRTIITAAADTIWAPLNATGVSNVTNFGSIPAIAQSTIGTADLIANVTGSILGSKYSLDVNKAAFINNTTIPMDGIYTNYLDAIPTLSSALTALGKSWHQELNIPIYLAIEALTESVHGFGSSMLQANLITSNSTIRTIQVANTLSDAQAAWSKILNYPGRRRRSAPIVPVRRSTEGEARVIDGAIRRAEDVSQGDVKPASNAQCSEGVPCVNSFKKRRVGTVVGRSIVPWA
;
A
#
# COMPACT_ATOMS: atom_id res chain seq x y z
N MET A 1 -9.85 21.64 45.93
CA MET A 1 -9.47 20.23 45.75
C MET A 1 -9.26 19.98 44.26
N TYR A 2 -8.03 20.21 43.77
CA TYR A 2 -7.60 19.82 42.44
C TYR A 2 -6.17 19.31 42.59
N THR A 3 -5.99 17.99 42.48
CA THR A 3 -4.66 17.38 42.45
C THR A 3 -4.61 16.39 41.30
N GLN A 4 -3.57 16.58 40.48
CA GLN A 4 -2.79 15.50 39.86
C GLN A 4 -3.29 14.91 38.53
N SER A 5 -2.78 15.46 37.42
CA SER A 5 -2.72 14.78 36.11
C SER A 5 -1.41 15.03 35.32
N CYS A 6 -0.28 15.27 35.99
CA CYS A 6 1.03 15.44 35.31
C CYS A 6 1.79 14.12 35.03
N GLY A 7 1.21 12.95 35.33
CA GLY A 7 1.93 11.67 35.28
C GLY A 7 1.99 10.97 33.91
N ALA A 8 1.06 11.27 32.99
CA ALA A 8 0.93 10.49 31.76
C ALA A 8 1.88 10.91 30.62
N ALA A 9 2.41 12.13 30.65
CA ALA A 9 3.27 12.65 29.57
C ALA A 9 4.71 12.12 29.63
N LEU A 10 5.20 11.72 30.81
CA LEU A 10 6.60 11.28 30.97
C LEU A 10 6.83 9.81 30.56
N PHE A 11 5.79 8.98 30.54
CA PHE A 11 5.93 7.57 30.15
C PHE A 11 5.98 7.37 28.63
N SER A 12 5.36 8.23 27.82
CA SER A 12 5.49 8.14 26.34
C SER A 12 6.86 8.59 25.84
N ALA A 13 7.51 9.56 26.51
CA ALA A 13 8.85 9.99 26.13
C ALA A 13 9.93 8.95 26.48
N LEU A 14 9.76 8.19 27.57
CA LEU A 14 10.74 7.18 28.02
C LEU A 14 10.69 5.90 27.17
N MET A 15 9.50 5.49 26.68
CA MET A 15 9.38 4.35 25.77
C MET A 15 9.94 4.63 24.36
N LEU A 16 10.06 5.91 23.96
CA LEU A 16 10.69 6.28 22.69
C LEU A 16 12.23 6.27 22.75
N LEU A 17 12.82 6.34 23.94
CA LEU A 17 14.28 6.47 24.13
C LEU A 17 15.00 5.13 24.35
N LEU A 18 14.28 4.05 24.68
CA LEU A 18 14.86 2.73 24.98
C LEU A 18 14.79 1.72 23.82
N SER A 19 14.75 2.23 22.59
CA SER A 19 14.88 1.42 21.36
C SER A 19 16.11 1.85 20.54
N CYS A 20 17.12 2.43 21.18
CA CYS A 20 18.38 2.76 20.52
C CYS A 20 19.27 1.51 20.46
N THR A 21 18.88 0.51 19.67
CA THR A 21 19.80 -0.54 19.25
C THR A 21 20.91 0.14 18.46
N LEU A 22 22.17 -0.06 18.87
CA LEU A 22 23.35 0.37 18.12
C LEU A 22 23.28 -0.23 16.70
N VAL A 23 22.79 0.56 15.75
CA VAL A 23 22.84 0.22 14.34
C VAL A 23 24.31 0.33 13.95
N SER A 24 24.99 -0.82 13.86
CA SER A 24 26.29 -0.90 13.21
C SER A 24 26.11 -0.38 11.79
N ALA A 25 26.99 0.49 11.31
CA ALA A 25 26.92 1.03 9.96
C ALA A 25 27.12 -0.10 8.93
N THR A 26 26.04 -0.80 8.61
CA THR A 26 25.95 -1.72 7.48
C THR A 26 25.93 -0.92 6.19
N ASP A 27 26.45 -1.51 5.12
CA ASP A 27 26.49 -0.82 3.83
C ASP A 27 25.08 -0.40 3.38
N THR A 28 25.00 0.69 2.60
CA THR A 28 23.71 1.28 2.20
C THR A 28 22.84 0.30 1.44
N GLY A 29 23.45 -0.51 0.59
CA GLY A 29 22.75 -1.51 -0.22
C GLY A 29 22.05 -2.53 0.66
N THR A 30 22.75 -3.04 1.68
CA THR A 30 22.22 -3.96 2.69
C THR A 30 21.13 -3.29 3.52
N ASN A 31 21.28 -2.01 3.89
CA ASN A 31 20.25 -1.29 4.63
C ASN A 31 18.94 -1.23 3.84
N PHE A 32 18.99 -0.81 2.57
CA PHE A 32 17.79 -0.74 1.73
C PHE A 32 17.21 -2.11 1.40
N LEU A 33 18.05 -3.13 1.22
CA LEU A 33 17.60 -4.51 1.04
C LEU A 33 16.90 -5.05 2.30
N ASN A 34 17.44 -4.75 3.48
CA ASN A 34 16.84 -5.09 4.76
C ASN A 34 15.51 -4.37 4.94
N LEU A 35 15.45 -3.05 4.66
CA LEU A 35 14.20 -2.29 4.70
C LEU A 35 13.13 -2.91 3.80
N ARG A 36 13.50 -3.22 2.55
CA ARG A 36 12.60 -3.91 1.62
C ARG A 36 12.13 -5.24 2.21
N THR A 37 13.05 -6.06 2.72
CA THR A 37 12.75 -7.37 3.31
C THR A 37 11.78 -7.26 4.49
N ILE A 38 12.01 -6.30 5.39
CA ILE A 38 11.15 -6.04 6.56
C ILE A 38 9.76 -5.60 6.11
N ILE A 39 9.67 -4.71 5.12
CA ILE A 39 8.38 -4.24 4.57
C ILE A 39 7.62 -5.39 3.90
N THR A 40 8.30 -6.20 3.07
CA THR A 40 7.65 -7.34 2.41
C THR A 40 7.22 -8.40 3.42
N ALA A 41 8.04 -8.70 4.43
CA ALA A 41 7.68 -9.65 5.48
C ALA A 41 6.49 -9.16 6.32
N ALA A 42 6.42 -7.86 6.61
CA ALA A 42 5.26 -7.25 7.28
C ALA A 42 4.01 -7.39 6.40
N ALA A 43 4.11 -7.10 5.10
CA ALA A 43 3.00 -7.24 4.16
C ALA A 43 2.50 -8.70 4.06
N ASP A 44 3.41 -9.67 3.98
CA ASP A 44 3.08 -11.10 3.92
C ASP A 44 2.39 -11.58 5.20
N THR A 45 2.86 -11.10 6.36
CA THR A 45 2.25 -11.41 7.67
C THR A 45 0.82 -10.88 7.76
N ILE A 46 0.57 -9.66 7.26
CA ILE A 46 -0.76 -9.05 7.20
C ILE A 46 -1.68 -9.78 6.20
N TRP A 47 -1.12 -10.27 5.09
CA TRP A 47 -1.87 -11.05 4.10
C TRP A 47 -2.19 -12.47 4.54
N ALA A 48 -1.39 -13.09 5.40
CA ALA A 48 -1.54 -14.50 5.77
C ALA A 48 -2.95 -14.88 6.26
N PRO A 49 -3.60 -14.11 7.17
CA PRO A 49 -4.98 -14.38 7.59
C PRO A 49 -6.03 -14.23 6.46
N LEU A 50 -5.78 -13.36 5.49
CA LEU A 50 -6.69 -13.13 4.36
C LEU A 50 -6.64 -14.29 3.36
N ASN A 51 -5.45 -14.84 3.13
CA ASN A 51 -5.21 -15.95 2.18
C ASN A 51 -5.50 -17.34 2.78
N ALA A 52 -5.55 -17.48 4.11
CA ALA A 52 -5.92 -18.71 4.79
C ALA A 52 -7.39 -19.16 4.52
N THR A 53 -8.17 -18.36 3.78
CA THR A 53 -9.57 -18.64 3.43
C THR A 53 -9.78 -19.68 2.32
N GLY A 54 -8.72 -20.40 1.91
CA GLY A 54 -8.82 -21.49 0.94
C GLY A 54 -9.52 -22.77 1.43
N VAL A 55 -9.63 -23.05 2.73
CA VAL A 55 -10.23 -24.32 3.20
C VAL A 55 -10.98 -24.18 4.54
N SER A 56 -12.30 -24.41 4.47
CA SER A 56 -13.20 -24.95 5.51
C SER A 56 -13.72 -24.05 6.64
N ASN A 57 -15.02 -23.73 6.51
CA ASN A 57 -15.99 -23.53 7.59
C ASN A 57 -15.88 -22.29 8.51
N VAL A 58 -16.22 -21.13 7.93
CA VAL A 58 -16.71 -19.91 8.62
C VAL A 58 -18.15 -20.11 9.18
N THR A 59 -18.46 -21.30 9.69
CA THR A 59 -19.75 -21.64 10.32
C THR A 59 -19.65 -21.98 11.79
N ASN A 60 -18.44 -22.08 12.37
CA ASN A 60 -18.30 -22.44 13.78
C ASN A 60 -17.83 -21.26 14.65
N PHE A 61 -18.75 -20.36 14.97
CA PHE A 61 -18.58 -19.23 15.90
C PHE A 61 -18.48 -19.65 17.39
N GLY A 62 -18.11 -20.90 17.67
CA GLY A 62 -18.10 -21.47 19.04
C GLY A 62 -16.74 -21.96 19.53
N SER A 63 -15.70 -21.96 18.71
CA SER A 63 -14.36 -22.41 19.11
C SER A 63 -13.38 -22.11 17.98
N ILE A 64 -12.92 -20.87 17.89
CA ILE A 64 -11.69 -20.60 17.15
C ILE A 64 -10.58 -21.06 18.10
N PRO A 65 -9.86 -22.17 17.81
CA PRO A 65 -8.68 -22.50 18.59
C PRO A 65 -7.73 -21.31 18.46
N ALA A 66 -7.35 -20.73 19.60
CA ALA A 66 -6.34 -19.70 19.66
C ALA A 66 -5.12 -20.22 18.88
N ILE A 67 -4.87 -19.64 17.71
CA ILE A 67 -3.66 -19.94 16.95
C ILE A 67 -2.54 -19.35 17.81
N ALA A 68 -1.86 -20.22 18.55
CA ALA A 68 -0.76 -19.89 19.44
C ALA A 68 0.52 -19.57 18.65
N GLN A 69 0.41 -18.68 17.67
CA GLN A 69 1.53 -17.88 17.24
C GLN A 69 1.45 -16.59 18.05
N SER A 70 2.57 -16.16 18.63
CA SER A 70 2.75 -14.81 19.13
C SER A 70 2.53 -13.85 17.96
N THR A 71 1.26 -13.58 17.66
CA THR A 71 0.84 -12.85 16.48
C THR A 71 1.19 -11.41 16.80
N ILE A 72 2.36 -10.97 16.33
CA ILE A 72 2.76 -9.58 16.43
C ILE A 72 1.63 -8.76 15.82
N GLY A 73 1.05 -7.84 16.59
CA GLY A 73 -0.08 -7.06 16.11
C GLY A 73 0.31 -6.24 14.88
N THR A 74 -0.64 -5.94 14.01
CA THR A 74 -0.41 -5.12 12.81
C THR A 74 0.25 -3.79 13.15
N ALA A 75 -0.16 -3.16 14.27
CA ALA A 75 0.44 -1.93 14.75
C ALA A 75 1.94 -2.10 15.10
N ASP A 76 2.32 -3.21 15.72
CA ASP A 76 3.71 -3.51 16.08
C ASP A 76 4.56 -3.82 14.84
N LEU A 77 3.99 -4.51 13.85
CA LEU A 77 4.64 -4.75 12.56
C LEU A 77 4.94 -3.43 11.84
N ILE A 78 3.96 -2.51 11.80
CA ILE A 78 4.15 -1.18 11.22
C ILE A 78 5.17 -0.38 12.03
N ALA A 79 5.10 -0.43 13.37
CA ALA A 79 6.06 0.25 14.23
C ALA A 79 7.50 -0.24 14.00
N ASN A 80 7.69 -1.54 13.76
CA ASN A 80 9.00 -2.11 13.42
C ASN A 80 9.52 -1.60 12.05
N VAL A 81 8.64 -1.52 11.05
CA VAL A 81 8.98 -0.92 9.74
C VAL A 81 9.40 0.56 9.93
N THR A 82 8.57 1.33 10.65
CA THR A 82 8.84 2.74 10.96
C THR A 82 10.16 2.91 11.70
N GLY A 83 10.43 2.10 12.72
CA GLY A 83 11.68 2.10 13.47
C GLY A 83 12.90 1.82 12.60
N SER A 84 12.78 0.87 11.65
CA SER A 84 13.85 0.55 10.70
C SER A 84 14.15 1.71 9.74
N ILE A 85 13.11 2.40 9.24
CA ILE A 85 13.25 3.59 8.39
C ILE A 85 13.90 4.73 9.17
N LEU A 86 13.43 5.00 10.40
CA LEU A 86 14.00 6.04 11.26
C LEU A 86 15.46 5.74 11.62
N GLY A 87 15.81 4.49 11.90
CA GLY A 87 17.19 4.06 12.13
C GLY A 87 18.08 4.33 10.91
N SER A 88 17.60 3.99 9.71
CA SER A 88 18.32 4.27 8.46
C SER A 88 18.49 5.78 8.21
N LYS A 89 17.45 6.56 8.46
CA LYS A 89 17.50 8.03 8.41
C LYS A 89 18.52 8.59 9.40
N TYR A 90 18.52 8.12 10.64
CA TYR A 90 19.47 8.54 11.66
C TYR A 90 20.91 8.24 11.23
N SER A 91 21.18 7.04 10.70
CA SER A 91 22.51 6.68 10.19
C SER A 91 22.97 7.61 9.06
N LEU A 92 22.07 7.98 8.15
CA LEU A 92 22.34 8.97 7.10
C LEU A 92 22.67 10.35 7.67
N ASP A 93 21.86 10.84 8.62
CA ASP A 93 22.00 12.18 9.18
C ASP A 93 23.27 12.32 10.04
N VAL A 94 23.67 11.27 10.77
CA VAL A 94 24.86 11.28 11.64
C VAL A 94 26.16 11.20 10.85
N ASN A 95 26.24 10.29 9.88
CA ASN A 95 27.46 10.11 9.09
C ASN A 95 27.12 9.69 7.67
N LYS A 96 26.87 10.68 6.82
CA LYS A 96 26.62 10.48 5.39
C LYS A 96 27.70 9.63 4.70
N ALA A 97 28.98 9.85 5.01
CA ALA A 97 30.09 9.16 4.37
C ALA A 97 30.11 7.66 4.72
N ALA A 98 29.88 7.33 5.98
CA ALA A 98 29.72 5.94 6.42
C ALA A 98 28.44 5.33 5.87
N PHE A 99 27.33 6.08 5.85
CA PHE A 99 26.05 5.63 5.30
C PHE A 99 26.19 5.19 3.84
N ILE A 100 26.90 5.95 3.00
CA ILE A 100 27.15 5.61 1.59
C ILE A 100 28.37 4.69 1.38
N ASN A 101 29.05 4.26 2.44
CA ASN A 101 30.30 3.50 2.40
C ASN A 101 31.34 4.09 1.41
N ASN A 102 31.47 5.42 1.40
CA ASN A 102 32.30 6.18 0.45
C ASN A 102 32.05 5.88 -1.05
N THR A 103 30.91 5.30 -1.39
CA THR A 103 30.54 5.05 -2.79
C THR A 103 29.98 6.31 -3.44
N THR A 104 30.31 6.52 -4.71
CA THR A 104 29.75 7.59 -5.57
C THR A 104 28.56 7.09 -6.39
N ILE A 105 28.01 5.92 -6.06
CA ILE A 105 26.93 5.30 -6.82
C ILE A 105 25.64 6.10 -6.60
N PRO A 106 24.92 6.48 -7.67
CA PRO A 106 23.62 7.12 -7.52
C PRO A 106 22.64 6.21 -6.76
N MET A 107 22.09 6.71 -5.66
CA MET A 107 21.21 5.93 -4.75
C MET A 107 19.79 5.76 -5.28
N ASP A 108 19.42 6.45 -6.36
CA ASP A 108 18.05 6.45 -6.90
C ASP A 108 17.48 5.05 -7.15
N GLY A 109 18.26 4.16 -7.77
CA GLY A 109 17.80 2.80 -8.07
C GLY A 109 17.56 1.96 -6.81
N ILE A 110 18.45 2.07 -5.82
CA ILE A 110 18.36 1.33 -4.57
C ILE A 110 17.19 1.88 -3.72
N TYR A 111 17.08 3.21 -3.64
CA TYR A 111 16.01 3.89 -2.92
C TYR A 111 14.64 3.58 -3.53
N THR A 112 14.50 3.60 -4.86
CA THR A 112 13.23 3.26 -5.52
C THR A 112 12.85 1.78 -5.34
N ASN A 113 13.82 0.86 -5.30
CA ASN A 113 13.56 -0.55 -5.00
C ASN A 113 12.92 -0.77 -3.62
N TYR A 114 13.37 0.00 -2.62
CA TYR A 114 12.74 0.05 -1.29
C TYR A 114 11.32 0.63 -1.36
N LEU A 115 11.15 1.75 -2.07
CA LEU A 115 9.83 2.40 -2.22
C LEU A 115 8.79 1.49 -2.89
N ASP A 116 9.19 0.63 -3.83
CA ASP A 116 8.29 -0.29 -4.52
C ASP A 116 7.65 -1.33 -3.58
N ALA A 117 8.23 -1.58 -2.38
CA ALA A 117 7.65 -2.48 -1.39
C ALA A 117 6.49 -1.84 -0.60
N ILE A 118 6.47 -0.52 -0.44
CA ILE A 118 5.48 0.19 0.39
C ILE A 118 4.06 0.08 -0.18
N PRO A 119 3.81 0.24 -1.50
CA PRO A 119 2.48 0.00 -2.07
C PRO A 119 1.93 -1.40 -1.79
N THR A 120 2.80 -2.42 -1.72
CA THR A 120 2.41 -3.79 -1.36
C THR A 120 1.91 -3.87 0.08
N LEU A 121 2.64 -3.24 1.01
CA LEU A 121 2.23 -3.10 2.41
C LEU A 121 0.92 -2.30 2.54
N SER A 122 0.79 -1.17 1.85
CA SER A 122 -0.45 -0.37 1.83
C SER A 122 -1.64 -1.19 1.32
N SER A 123 -1.46 -1.96 0.25
CA SER A 123 -2.52 -2.83 -0.27
C SER A 123 -2.94 -3.88 0.75
N ALA A 124 -1.99 -4.48 1.47
CA ALA A 124 -2.26 -5.44 2.55
C ALA A 124 -3.06 -4.78 3.69
N LEU A 125 -2.61 -3.61 4.14
CA LEU A 125 -3.28 -2.83 5.19
C LEU A 125 -4.68 -2.40 4.80
N THR A 126 -4.86 -1.96 3.55
CA THR A 126 -6.16 -1.56 3.01
C THR A 126 -7.11 -2.76 2.92
N ALA A 127 -6.61 -3.93 2.49
CA ALA A 127 -7.39 -5.15 2.44
C ALA A 127 -7.81 -5.60 3.85
N LEU A 128 -6.88 -5.60 4.81
CA LEU A 128 -7.15 -5.96 6.20
C LEU A 128 -8.17 -4.99 6.83
N GLY A 129 -7.97 -3.68 6.73
CA GLY A 129 -8.90 -2.67 7.29
C GLY A 129 -10.28 -2.62 6.60
N LYS A 130 -10.43 -3.24 5.42
CA LYS A 130 -11.72 -3.45 4.76
C LYS A 130 -12.38 -4.79 5.12
N SER A 131 -11.61 -5.71 5.72
CA SER A 131 -12.06 -7.04 6.13
C SER A 131 -12.49 -7.05 7.60
N TRP A 132 -12.94 -8.21 8.09
CA TRP A 132 -13.20 -8.39 9.51
C TRP A 132 -11.89 -8.71 10.23
N HIS A 133 -11.57 -7.95 11.28
CA HIS A 133 -10.39 -8.15 12.11
C HIS A 133 -10.72 -7.89 13.59
N GLN A 134 -9.90 -8.44 14.49
CA GLN A 134 -10.04 -8.28 15.95
C GLN A 134 -9.24 -7.10 16.51
N GLU A 135 -8.31 -6.56 15.72
CA GLU A 135 -7.41 -5.50 16.16
C GLU A 135 -8.13 -4.14 16.31
N LEU A 136 -7.58 -3.28 17.17
CA LEU A 136 -8.08 -1.92 17.39
C LEU A 136 -7.63 -0.99 16.24
N ASN A 137 -8.56 -0.21 15.71
CA ASN A 137 -8.31 0.68 14.57
C ASN A 137 -7.37 1.85 14.89
N ILE A 138 -7.55 2.48 16.06
CA ILE A 138 -6.79 3.68 16.46
C ILE A 138 -5.27 3.44 16.45
N PRO A 139 -4.71 2.41 17.12
CA PRO A 139 -3.26 2.22 17.12
C PRO A 139 -2.71 1.92 15.73
N ILE A 140 -3.45 1.22 14.87
CA ILE A 140 -3.03 0.95 13.49
C ILE A 140 -3.06 2.23 12.66
N TYR A 141 -4.11 3.04 12.77
CA TYR A 141 -4.19 4.35 12.12
C TYR A 141 -2.98 5.23 12.46
N LEU A 142 -2.64 5.35 13.75
CA LEU A 142 -1.49 6.13 14.22
C LEU A 142 -0.16 5.55 13.74
N ALA A 143 -0.03 4.21 13.70
CA ALA A 143 1.16 3.57 13.18
C ALA A 143 1.36 3.85 11.68
N ILE A 144 0.29 3.83 10.88
CA ILE A 144 0.35 4.17 9.44
C ILE A 144 0.69 5.66 9.25
N GLU A 145 0.19 6.54 10.12
CA GLU A 145 0.56 7.96 10.13
C GLU A 145 2.05 8.16 10.39
N ALA A 146 2.57 7.55 11.46
CA ALA A 146 3.99 7.59 11.77
C ALA A 146 4.86 7.00 10.65
N LEU A 147 4.40 5.91 10.00
CA LEU A 147 5.07 5.35 8.83
C LEU A 147 5.12 6.37 7.69
N THR A 148 4.00 7.02 7.39
CA THR A 148 3.90 8.03 6.31
C THR A 148 4.85 9.20 6.57
N GLU A 149 4.89 9.70 7.80
CA GLU A 149 5.82 10.76 8.21
C GLU A 149 7.28 10.31 8.09
N SER A 150 7.61 9.09 8.52
CA SER A 150 8.98 8.55 8.45
C SER A 150 9.48 8.41 7.00
N VAL A 151 8.62 7.98 6.08
CA VAL A 151 8.94 7.87 4.64
C VAL A 151 9.22 9.25 4.05
N HIS A 152 8.41 10.26 4.36
CA HIS A 152 8.64 11.63 3.92
C HIS A 152 9.91 12.24 4.52
N GLY A 153 10.13 12.04 5.83
CA GLY A 153 11.31 12.52 6.53
C GLY A 153 12.59 11.91 5.98
N PHE A 154 12.59 10.61 5.69
CA PHE A 154 13.75 9.93 5.12
C PHE A 154 14.04 10.37 3.68
N GLY A 155 13.01 10.49 2.83
CA GLY A 155 13.17 11.02 1.48
C GLY A 155 13.69 12.46 1.45
N SER A 156 13.27 13.28 2.41
CA SER A 156 13.76 14.66 2.58
C SER A 156 15.24 14.69 2.98
N SER A 157 15.66 13.88 3.95
CA SER A 157 17.09 13.74 4.33
C SER A 157 17.94 13.26 3.14
N MET A 158 17.47 12.27 2.38
CA MET A 158 18.19 11.77 1.19
C MET A 158 18.33 12.84 0.10
N LEU A 159 17.30 13.66 -0.12
CA LEU A 159 17.34 14.78 -1.06
C LEU A 159 18.31 15.86 -0.58
N GLN A 160 18.24 16.27 0.69
CA GLN A 160 19.14 17.26 1.28
C GLN A 160 20.61 16.81 1.23
N ALA A 161 20.84 15.50 1.38
CA ALA A 161 22.15 14.89 1.23
C ALA A 161 22.61 14.80 -0.24
N ASN A 162 21.80 15.22 -1.23
CA ASN A 162 22.06 15.07 -2.67
C ASN A 162 22.33 13.61 -3.08
N LEU A 163 21.70 12.64 -2.41
CA LEU A 163 21.86 11.21 -2.72
C LEU A 163 20.82 10.72 -3.72
N ILE A 164 19.64 11.36 -3.74
CA ILE A 164 18.55 11.04 -4.66
C ILE A 164 18.17 12.27 -5.49
N THR A 165 17.57 12.02 -6.65
CA THR A 165 17.06 13.07 -7.54
C THR A 165 15.61 13.43 -7.23
N SER A 166 15.13 14.54 -7.81
CA SER A 166 13.73 14.99 -7.70
C SER A 166 12.72 13.97 -8.25
N ASN A 167 13.13 13.05 -9.12
CA ASN A 167 12.24 11.99 -9.60
C ASN A 167 11.91 10.98 -8.47
N SER A 168 12.92 10.60 -7.70
CA SER A 168 12.77 9.74 -6.53
C SER A 168 11.89 10.36 -5.44
N THR A 169 11.93 11.69 -5.29
CA THR A 169 11.06 12.39 -4.33
C THR A 169 9.60 12.43 -4.79
N ILE A 170 9.34 12.61 -6.09
CA ILE A 170 7.98 12.48 -6.64
C ILE A 170 7.41 11.08 -6.38
N ARG A 171 8.21 10.03 -6.60
CA ARG A 171 7.82 8.66 -6.26
C ARG A 171 7.55 8.49 -4.76
N THR A 172 8.36 9.10 -3.90
CA THR A 172 8.16 9.09 -2.45
C THR A 172 6.77 9.66 -2.09
N ILE A 173 6.38 10.79 -2.70
CA ILE A 173 5.06 11.41 -2.49
C ILE A 173 3.94 10.49 -2.99
N GLN A 174 4.10 9.90 -4.18
CA GLN A 174 3.11 8.97 -4.73
C GLN A 174 2.90 7.75 -3.82
N VAL A 175 3.99 7.20 -3.31
CA VAL A 175 3.97 6.07 -2.37
C VAL A 175 3.33 6.46 -1.04
N ALA A 176 3.65 7.62 -0.49
CA ALA A 176 3.02 8.12 0.73
C ALA A 176 1.50 8.29 0.57
N ASN A 177 1.03 8.74 -0.60
CA ASN A 177 -0.41 8.81 -0.88
C ASN A 177 -1.09 7.44 -0.82
N THR A 178 -0.41 6.34 -1.20
CA THR A 178 -0.97 5.00 -1.04
C THR A 178 -1.17 4.63 0.44
N LEU A 179 -0.31 5.10 1.35
CA LEU A 179 -0.50 4.88 2.78
C LEU A 179 -1.70 5.67 3.32
N SER A 180 -2.00 6.84 2.74
CA SER A 180 -3.22 7.60 3.09
C SER A 180 -4.50 6.83 2.78
N ASP A 181 -4.54 6.09 1.67
CA ASP A 181 -5.68 5.20 1.35
C ASP A 181 -5.84 4.10 2.41
N ALA A 182 -4.72 3.55 2.90
CA ALA A 182 -4.73 2.60 4.01
C ALA A 182 -5.24 3.27 5.29
N GLN A 183 -4.77 4.46 5.66
CA GLN A 183 -5.29 5.22 6.82
C GLN A 183 -6.81 5.41 6.74
N ALA A 184 -7.34 5.75 5.56
CA ALA A 184 -8.76 5.91 5.35
C ALA A 184 -9.56 4.60 5.54
N ALA A 185 -8.95 3.44 5.29
CA ALA A 185 -9.57 2.15 5.60
C ALA A 185 -9.69 1.94 7.12
N TRP A 186 -8.68 2.37 7.88
CA TRP A 186 -8.57 2.21 9.34
C TRP A 186 -9.20 3.36 10.15
N SER A 187 -9.57 4.49 9.54
CA SER A 187 -10.18 5.63 10.26
C SER A 187 -11.65 5.40 10.66
N LYS A 188 -12.24 4.26 10.28
CA LYS A 188 -13.64 3.95 10.57
C LYS A 188 -13.81 3.58 12.05
N ILE A 189 -14.79 4.20 12.71
CA ILE A 189 -15.06 4.05 14.15
C ILE A 189 -15.51 2.62 14.54
N LEU A 190 -16.07 1.85 13.61
CA LEU A 190 -16.53 0.49 13.90
C LEU A 190 -15.83 -0.52 12.99
N ASN A 191 -15.37 -1.61 13.60
CA ASN A 191 -15.08 -2.90 12.96
C ASN A 191 -16.41 -3.48 12.47
N TYR A 192 -17.05 -2.84 11.49
CA TYR A 192 -18.37 -3.27 11.05
C TYR A 192 -18.23 -4.65 10.41
N PRO A 193 -18.98 -5.67 10.89
CA PRO A 193 -19.23 -6.83 10.06
C PRO A 193 -19.87 -6.27 8.79
N GLY A 194 -19.14 -6.35 7.67
CA GLY A 194 -19.67 -5.98 6.36
C GLY A 194 -21.05 -6.59 6.25
N ARG A 195 -22.06 -5.73 6.07
CA ARG A 195 -23.48 -6.08 6.07
C ARG A 195 -23.60 -7.35 5.24
N ARG A 196 -23.76 -8.52 5.89
CA ARG A 196 -23.97 -9.78 5.16
C ARG A 196 -25.19 -9.48 4.32
N ARG A 197 -25.01 -9.29 3.01
CA ARG A 197 -26.09 -9.55 2.08
C ARG A 197 -26.38 -11.01 2.36
N ARG A 198 -27.34 -11.28 3.24
CA ARG A 198 -28.13 -12.48 3.12
C ARG A 198 -28.54 -12.41 1.66
N SER A 199 -27.89 -13.22 0.83
CA SER A 199 -28.56 -13.80 -0.30
C SER A 199 -29.78 -14.43 0.34
N ALA A 200 -30.84 -13.63 0.51
CA ALA A 200 -32.15 -14.20 0.72
C ALA A 200 -32.23 -15.25 -0.38
N PRO A 201 -32.63 -16.49 -0.06
CA PRO A 201 -32.95 -17.44 -1.09
C PRO A 201 -33.74 -16.66 -2.12
N ILE A 202 -33.28 -16.65 -3.38
CA ILE A 202 -34.14 -16.21 -4.46
C ILE A 202 -35.26 -17.22 -4.40
N VAL A 203 -36.27 -16.95 -3.57
CA VAL A 203 -37.55 -17.59 -3.67
C VAL A 203 -37.98 -17.12 -5.04
N PRO A 204 -38.03 -18.01 -6.05
CA PRO A 204 -38.62 -17.61 -7.31
C PRO A 204 -39.99 -17.08 -6.93
N VAL A 205 -40.22 -15.78 -7.16
CA VAL A 205 -41.55 -15.20 -7.08
C VAL A 205 -42.35 -16.06 -8.04
N ARG A 206 -43.18 -16.94 -7.48
CA ARG A 206 -44.08 -17.81 -8.21
C ARG A 206 -45.10 -16.86 -8.82
N ARG A 207 -44.76 -16.34 -9.99
CA ARG A 207 -45.63 -15.56 -10.85
C ARG A 207 -46.80 -16.48 -11.14
N SER A 208 -47.95 -16.20 -10.53
CA SER A 208 -49.19 -16.89 -10.84
C SER A 208 -49.49 -16.58 -12.30
N THR A 209 -49.16 -17.53 -13.16
CA THR A 209 -49.72 -17.63 -14.49
C THR A 209 -51.16 -18.08 -14.32
N GLU A 210 -52.06 -17.13 -14.08
CA GLU A 210 -53.47 -17.32 -14.38
C GLU A 210 -53.85 -16.29 -15.44
N GLY A 211 -54.00 -16.80 -16.66
CA GLY A 211 -54.86 -16.31 -17.73
C GLY A 211 -54.56 -14.91 -18.29
N GLU A 212 -53.94 -14.86 -19.47
CA GLU A 212 -54.73 -14.45 -20.64
C GLU A 212 -54.03 -14.88 -21.93
N ALA A 213 -54.72 -15.74 -22.67
CA ALA A 213 -54.34 -16.18 -24.00
C ALA A 213 -54.84 -15.17 -25.04
N ARG A 214 -53.97 -14.76 -25.97
CA ARG A 214 -54.23 -14.57 -27.42
C ARG A 214 -52.91 -14.13 -28.10
N VAL A 215 -52.33 -14.91 -29.03
CA VAL A 215 -52.61 -14.90 -30.49
C VAL A 215 -51.95 -13.61 -31.05
N ILE A 216 -50.88 -13.59 -31.87
CA ILE A 216 -50.65 -14.15 -33.23
C ILE A 216 -49.16 -14.03 -33.62
N ASP A 217 -48.72 -14.98 -34.45
CA ASP A 217 -47.65 -14.98 -35.48
C ASP A 217 -46.63 -13.83 -35.58
N GLY A 218 -45.41 -14.25 -35.94
CA GLY A 218 -44.86 -13.77 -37.21
C GLY A 218 -43.35 -13.51 -37.25
N ALA A 219 -42.69 -14.32 -38.10
CA ALA A 219 -41.41 -14.08 -38.76
C ALA A 219 -40.12 -14.21 -37.91
N ILE A 220 -39.26 -15.23 -38.05
CA ILE A 220 -38.57 -15.79 -39.23
C ILE A 220 -37.59 -14.79 -39.90
N ARG A 221 -36.29 -15.18 -39.81
CA ARG A 221 -35.11 -14.87 -40.67
C ARG A 221 -34.35 -13.55 -40.48
N ARG A 222 -33.09 -13.68 -40.05
CA ARG A 222 -31.83 -13.42 -40.80
C ARG A 222 -30.67 -13.50 -39.79
N ALA A 223 -29.68 -14.41 -39.89
CA ALA A 223 -28.60 -14.46 -40.89
C ALA A 223 -27.95 -13.06 -40.98
N GLU A 224 -26.74 -12.80 -40.48
CA GLU A 224 -25.45 -13.18 -41.08
C GLU A 224 -24.33 -12.61 -40.22
N ASP A 225 -23.21 -13.34 -40.17
CA ASP A 225 -21.82 -12.86 -40.18
C ASP A 225 -21.47 -11.55 -39.47
N VAL A 226 -20.74 -11.67 -38.36
CA VAL A 226 -19.69 -10.71 -38.02
C VAL A 226 -18.37 -11.44 -37.83
N SER A 227 -17.71 -11.61 -38.98
CA SER A 227 -16.29 -11.46 -39.26
C SER A 227 -15.31 -11.65 -38.10
N GLN A 228 -14.62 -12.78 -38.21
CA GLN A 228 -13.32 -13.13 -37.67
C GLN A 228 -12.28 -12.07 -38.06
N GLY A 229 -11.89 -11.22 -37.11
CA GLY A 229 -10.81 -10.26 -37.28
C GLY A 229 -9.46 -10.94 -37.15
N ASP A 230 -8.73 -11.02 -38.26
CA ASP A 230 -7.32 -11.42 -38.37
C ASP A 230 -6.42 -10.76 -37.32
N VAL A 231 -5.89 -11.58 -36.40
CA VAL A 231 -4.75 -11.21 -35.56
C VAL A 231 -3.48 -11.52 -36.35
N LYS A 232 -2.94 -10.48 -36.99
CA LYS A 232 -1.63 -10.49 -37.62
C LYS A 232 -0.55 -10.72 -36.54
N PRO A 233 0.32 -11.75 -36.64
CA PRO A 233 1.43 -11.89 -35.73
C PRO A 233 2.43 -10.75 -35.97
N ALA A 234 2.68 -9.95 -34.94
CA ALA A 234 3.77 -8.99 -34.94
C ALA A 234 5.09 -9.78 -34.98
N SER A 235 5.73 -9.74 -36.14
CA SER A 235 7.08 -10.23 -36.39
C SER A 235 8.07 -9.57 -35.42
N ASN A 236 8.86 -10.41 -34.75
CA ASN A 236 10.09 -10.06 -34.05
C ASN A 236 10.93 -9.08 -34.86
N ALA A 237 11.08 -7.85 -34.37
CA ALA A 237 12.15 -6.96 -34.76
C ALA A 237 13.37 -7.28 -33.86
N GLN A 238 14.22 -8.19 -34.33
CA GLN A 238 15.59 -8.29 -33.86
C GLN A 238 16.32 -7.01 -34.29
N CYS A 239 16.60 -6.13 -33.33
CA CYS A 239 17.57 -5.05 -33.54
C CYS A 239 18.97 -5.64 -33.36
N SER A 240 19.61 -5.95 -34.47
CA SER A 240 21.06 -6.16 -34.51
C SER A 240 21.78 -4.86 -34.15
N GLU A 241 22.88 -5.02 -33.41
CA GLU A 241 23.71 -4.00 -32.82
C GLU A 241 24.12 -2.88 -33.81
N GLY A 242 24.06 -1.63 -33.35
CA GLY A 242 25.01 -0.62 -33.80
C GLY A 242 24.53 0.62 -34.57
N VAL A 243 23.29 1.11 -34.44
CA VAL A 243 22.92 2.50 -34.86
C VAL A 243 21.75 3.07 -34.03
N PRO A 244 21.79 4.31 -33.54
CA PRO A 244 20.70 4.90 -32.75
C PRO A 244 19.47 5.30 -33.60
N CYS A 245 18.32 4.70 -33.30
CA CYS A 245 17.03 5.11 -33.87
C CYS A 245 16.51 6.38 -33.18
N VAL A 246 16.48 7.49 -33.93
CA VAL A 246 15.85 8.75 -33.52
C VAL A 246 14.34 8.62 -33.65
N ASN A 247 13.64 8.40 -32.54
CA ASN A 247 12.18 8.33 -32.55
C ASN A 247 11.55 9.73 -32.62
N SER A 248 10.77 9.93 -33.67
CA SER A 248 10.04 11.15 -33.97
C SER A 248 9.01 11.50 -32.89
N PHE A 249 9.11 12.73 -32.42
CA PHE A 249 8.26 13.38 -31.42
C PHE A 249 6.79 13.43 -31.88
N LYS A 250 5.93 12.59 -31.29
CA LYS A 250 4.48 12.69 -31.46
C LYS A 250 3.92 13.77 -30.53
N LYS A 251 3.72 14.96 -31.11
CA LYS A 251 3.10 16.16 -30.53
C LYS A 251 1.76 15.83 -29.86
N ARG A 252 1.71 15.72 -28.52
CA ARG A 252 0.45 15.63 -27.76
C ARG A 252 -0.11 17.03 -27.54
N ARG A 253 -1.42 17.16 -27.73
CA ARG A 253 -2.18 18.42 -27.58
C ARG A 253 -2.16 18.84 -26.10
N VAL A 254 -1.79 20.10 -25.88
CA VAL A 254 -1.91 20.80 -24.60
C VAL A 254 -3.39 21.06 -24.36
N GLY A 255 -3.95 20.44 -23.32
CA GLY A 255 -5.26 20.79 -22.78
C GLY A 255 -5.06 21.89 -21.73
N THR A 256 -5.65 23.05 -21.97
CA THR A 256 -5.69 24.19 -21.05
C THR A 256 -6.49 23.82 -19.80
N VAL A 257 -5.85 23.74 -18.64
CA VAL A 257 -6.53 23.62 -17.35
C VAL A 257 -6.80 25.04 -16.83
N VAL A 258 -8.07 25.34 -16.62
CA VAL A 258 -8.56 26.61 -16.04
C VAL A 258 -8.13 26.70 -14.58
N GLY A 259 -7.59 27.86 -14.21
CA GLY A 259 -6.85 28.11 -12.98
C GLY A 259 -7.64 27.96 -11.68
N ARG A 260 -6.92 27.53 -10.65
CA ARG A 260 -7.27 27.76 -9.24
C ARG A 260 -6.29 28.76 -8.65
N SER A 261 -6.84 29.89 -8.22
CA SER A 261 -6.17 30.95 -7.47
C SER A 261 -5.61 30.39 -6.16
N ILE A 262 -4.31 30.62 -5.93
CA ILE A 262 -3.62 30.34 -4.66
C ILE A 262 -3.67 31.63 -3.85
N VAL A 263 -4.31 31.58 -2.68
CA VAL A 263 -4.32 32.68 -1.70
C VAL A 263 -3.08 32.49 -0.80
N PRO A 264 -2.24 33.52 -0.61
CA PRO A 264 -1.10 33.42 0.31
C PRO A 264 -1.60 33.52 1.75
N TRP A 265 -1.14 32.61 2.60
CA TRP A 265 -1.23 32.75 4.05
C TRP A 265 -0.02 33.56 4.51
N ALA A 266 -0.31 34.64 5.23
CA ALA A 266 0.64 35.42 6.03
C ALA A 266 0.68 34.85 7.45
#